data_AF-A0A9Q8YHZ3-F1
#
_entry.id   AF-A0A9Q8YHZ3-F1
#
_cell.length_a   1.000
_cell.length_b   1.000
_cell.length_c   1.000
_cell.angle_alpha   90.00
_cell.angle_beta   90.00
_cell.angle_gamma   90.00
#
_symmetry.space_group_name_H-M   'P 1'
#
loop_
_entity.id
_entity.type
_entity.pdbx_description
1 polymer ?
#
loop_
_entity_poly.entity_id
_entity_poly.type
_entity_poly.pdbx_seq_one_letter_code
_entity_poly.pdbx_strand_id
1 'polypeptide(L)'
;MSDAVQIRAEQLDTIASVLPIDRRDKLAELLTDQDVQTLRHLVNEGMGENTLRALTSDLAYLEAWSLAATGSSLPWPAPEALLLKFVAHHLWDPSKRENDADHGMPSDVDRALRDAGFLRSAGPHAPDTVRRRLANWSTLTKWRGAQGAFTSPALKSAIRLAIRAVPRIRRRKSAKAVTSDVLAKLLATCGDHTLRDVRDRAILMLAFASGGRRRSEVAGLRMEQLTIEAPVKAEDGSPLPSLSIHLGRTKTSGADQDEIVYLTGQPVAALNAWLAAARIDSGSVFRAIDRWGNVSRLALDPKAVNDIVKQRVAMAGLEPGEFSAHGLRSGYLTEAANRGISLPEAMEQSRHRSVQQASRYYIDASRRGGRAAQLLP
;
A
#
# COMPACT_ATOMS: atom_id res chain seq x y z
N MET A 1 9.95 -14.51 -40.03
CA MET A 1 8.85 -13.71 -39.44
C MET A 1 8.86 -12.33 -40.08
N SER A 2 7.70 -11.74 -40.37
CA SER A 2 7.66 -10.34 -40.83
C SER A 2 7.95 -9.39 -39.66
N ASP A 3 8.50 -8.19 -39.94
CA ASP A 3 8.81 -7.18 -38.91
C ASP A 3 7.61 -6.86 -38.00
N ALA A 4 6.39 -6.87 -38.54
CA ALA A 4 5.17 -6.65 -37.77
C ALA A 4 4.90 -7.76 -36.74
N VAL A 5 5.17 -9.02 -37.09
CA VAL A 5 5.02 -10.16 -36.16
C VAL A 5 6.10 -10.09 -35.07
N GLN A 6 7.32 -9.68 -35.42
CA GLN A 6 8.41 -9.46 -34.48
C GLN A 6 8.06 -8.38 -33.44
N ILE A 7 7.53 -7.23 -33.90
CA ILE A 7 7.09 -6.13 -33.03
C ILE A 7 5.94 -6.57 -32.12
N ARG A 8 4.95 -7.31 -32.62
CA ARG A 8 3.87 -7.87 -31.78
C ARG A 8 4.42 -8.82 -30.73
N ALA A 9 5.36 -9.67 -31.10
CA ALA A 9 6.02 -10.58 -30.18
C ALA A 9 6.76 -9.81 -29.07
N GLU A 10 7.47 -8.72 -29.38
CA GLU A 10 8.13 -7.84 -28.40
C GLU A 10 7.12 -7.07 -27.52
N GLN A 11 5.99 -6.63 -28.08
CA GLN A 11 4.94 -5.99 -27.29
C GLN A 11 4.25 -6.99 -26.36
N LEU A 12 4.05 -8.22 -26.80
CA LEU A 12 3.58 -9.32 -25.95
C LEU A 12 4.62 -9.64 -24.87
N ASP A 13 5.93 -9.50 -25.12
CA ASP A 13 6.98 -9.64 -24.09
C ASP A 13 6.83 -8.63 -22.96
N THR A 14 6.42 -7.40 -23.26
CA THR A 14 6.18 -6.39 -22.20
C THR A 14 5.05 -6.79 -21.24
N ILE A 15 4.18 -7.73 -21.66
CA ILE A 15 3.15 -8.36 -20.81
C ILE A 15 3.35 -9.87 -20.65
N ALA A 16 4.51 -10.43 -21.03
CA ALA A 16 4.84 -11.85 -20.89
C ALA A 16 4.99 -12.28 -19.43
N SER A 17 4.94 -11.32 -18.49
CA SER A 17 4.65 -11.67 -17.11
C SER A 17 3.32 -12.42 -17.02
N VAL A 18 2.25 -12.03 -17.74
CA VAL A 18 0.88 -12.56 -17.62
C VAL A 18 0.49 -13.60 -18.67
N LEU A 19 1.25 -13.73 -19.77
CA LEU A 19 0.93 -14.62 -20.89
C LEU A 19 1.90 -15.83 -20.97
N PRO A 20 1.40 -17.03 -21.33
CA PRO A 20 2.23 -18.22 -21.50
C PRO A 20 3.26 -18.02 -22.62
N ILE A 21 4.54 -17.98 -22.25
CA ILE A 21 5.68 -17.74 -23.16
C ILE A 21 5.75 -18.84 -24.24
N ASP A 22 5.32 -20.06 -23.91
CA ASP A 22 5.24 -21.21 -24.84
C ASP A 22 4.24 -21.02 -25.99
N ARG A 23 3.39 -19.99 -25.93
CA ARG A 23 2.41 -19.65 -26.97
C ARG A 23 2.64 -18.28 -27.61
N ARG A 24 3.72 -17.59 -27.27
CA ARG A 24 4.02 -16.22 -27.72
C ARG A 24 3.98 -16.09 -29.24
N ASP A 25 4.75 -16.90 -29.95
CA ASP A 25 4.90 -16.77 -31.40
C ASP A 25 3.58 -17.08 -32.11
N LYS A 26 2.86 -18.09 -31.61
CA LYS A 26 1.52 -18.46 -32.08
C LYS A 26 0.48 -17.36 -31.81
N LEU A 27 0.60 -16.63 -30.71
CA LEU A 27 -0.27 -15.49 -30.38
C LEU A 27 0.06 -14.26 -31.23
N ALA A 28 1.35 -13.99 -31.49
CA ALA A 28 1.78 -12.86 -32.33
C ALA A 28 1.34 -13.01 -33.80
N GLU A 29 1.18 -14.24 -34.27
CA GLU A 29 0.64 -14.56 -35.59
C GLU A 29 -0.89 -14.42 -35.68
N LEU A 30 -1.60 -14.68 -34.59
CA LEU A 30 -3.08 -14.68 -34.54
C LEU A 30 -3.69 -13.34 -34.13
N LEU A 31 -2.98 -12.54 -33.32
CA LEU A 31 -3.48 -11.29 -32.75
C LEU A 31 -3.10 -10.10 -33.64
N THR A 32 -4.04 -9.17 -33.79
CA THR A 32 -3.77 -7.87 -34.43
C THR A 32 -3.02 -6.93 -33.47
N ASP A 33 -2.44 -5.84 -34.00
CA ASP A 33 -1.81 -4.81 -33.15
C ASP A 33 -2.79 -4.22 -32.13
N GLN A 34 -4.06 -4.08 -32.53
CA GLN A 34 -5.12 -3.54 -31.67
C GLN A 34 -5.46 -4.52 -30.53
N ASP A 35 -5.44 -5.84 -30.80
CA ASP A 35 -5.67 -6.86 -29.78
C ASP A 35 -4.54 -6.87 -28.74
N VAL A 36 -3.28 -6.77 -29.19
CA VAL A 36 -2.11 -6.69 -28.30
C VAL A 36 -2.18 -5.45 -27.42
N GLN A 37 -2.50 -4.27 -27.99
CA GLN A 37 -2.69 -3.05 -27.19
C GLN A 37 -3.84 -3.17 -26.19
N THR A 38 -4.95 -3.79 -26.59
CA THR A 38 -6.11 -4.02 -25.72
C THR A 38 -5.75 -4.95 -24.57
N LEU A 39 -5.05 -6.06 -24.84
CA LEU A 39 -4.57 -6.98 -23.80
C LEU A 39 -3.60 -6.28 -22.83
N ARG A 40 -2.68 -5.45 -23.34
CA ARG A 40 -1.78 -4.65 -22.49
C ARG A 40 -2.55 -3.69 -21.60
N HIS A 41 -3.53 -3.00 -22.15
CA HIS A 41 -4.41 -2.10 -21.39
C HIS A 41 -5.17 -2.88 -20.31
N LEU A 42 -5.82 -3.99 -20.66
CA LEU A 42 -6.57 -4.83 -19.71
C LEU A 42 -5.69 -5.41 -18.60
N VAL A 43 -4.47 -5.83 -18.93
CA VAL A 43 -3.48 -6.32 -17.95
C VAL A 43 -3.06 -5.20 -16.99
N ASN A 44 -2.77 -4.01 -17.52
CA ASN A 44 -2.36 -2.86 -16.72
C ASN A 44 -3.50 -2.36 -15.80
N GLU A 45 -4.71 -2.22 -16.34
CA GLU A 45 -5.91 -1.83 -15.61
C GLU A 45 -6.31 -2.89 -14.57
N GLY A 46 -6.26 -4.18 -14.94
CA GLY A 46 -6.67 -5.28 -14.08
C GLY A 46 -5.72 -5.58 -12.92
N MET A 47 -4.42 -5.36 -13.10
CA MET A 47 -3.43 -5.66 -12.05
C MET A 47 -3.08 -4.46 -11.18
N GLY A 48 -3.16 -3.23 -11.69
CA GLY A 48 -2.84 -2.00 -10.98
C GLY A 48 -1.33 -1.82 -10.73
N GLU A 49 -0.84 -0.60 -10.88
CA GLU A 49 0.60 -0.26 -10.87
C GLU A 49 1.37 -0.77 -9.64
N ASN A 50 0.78 -0.73 -8.45
CA ASN A 50 1.43 -1.19 -7.22
C ASN A 50 1.70 -2.70 -7.25
N THR A 51 0.82 -3.48 -7.87
CA THR A 51 1.01 -4.92 -8.03
C THR A 51 2.13 -5.20 -9.00
N LEU A 52 2.17 -4.48 -10.13
CA LEU A 52 3.25 -4.56 -11.11
C LEU A 52 4.61 -4.23 -10.48
N ARG A 53 4.73 -3.08 -9.79
CA ARG A 53 5.96 -2.72 -9.07
C ARG A 53 6.37 -3.78 -8.04
N ALA A 54 5.42 -4.34 -7.31
CA ALA A 54 5.70 -5.40 -6.33
C ALA A 54 6.19 -6.69 -7.00
N LEU A 55 5.57 -7.09 -8.11
CA LEU A 55 5.98 -8.25 -8.91
C LEU A 55 7.38 -8.08 -9.47
N THR A 56 7.68 -6.94 -10.10
CA THR A 56 9.01 -6.63 -10.64
C THR A 56 10.07 -6.65 -9.54
N SER A 57 9.80 -6.00 -8.41
CA SER A 57 10.74 -5.97 -7.28
C SER A 57 10.96 -7.34 -6.66
N ASP A 58 9.91 -8.16 -6.54
CA ASP A 58 10.05 -9.52 -6.00
C ASP A 58 10.77 -10.44 -6.98
N LEU A 59 10.52 -10.33 -8.29
CA LEU A 59 11.24 -11.10 -9.31
C LEU A 59 12.72 -10.75 -9.34
N ALA A 60 13.07 -9.46 -9.35
CA ALA A 60 14.46 -9.02 -9.32
C ALA A 60 15.21 -9.56 -8.09
N TYR A 61 14.56 -9.56 -6.92
CA TYR A 61 15.12 -10.18 -5.73
C TYR A 61 15.29 -11.70 -5.89
N LEU A 62 14.28 -12.40 -6.38
CA LEU A 62 14.30 -13.85 -6.51
C LEU A 62 15.39 -14.31 -7.47
N GLU A 63 15.57 -13.60 -8.59
CA GLU A 63 16.64 -13.84 -9.56
C GLU A 63 18.02 -13.66 -8.91
N ALA A 64 18.25 -12.52 -8.24
CA ALA A 64 19.50 -12.26 -7.55
C ALA A 64 19.78 -13.29 -6.44
N TRP A 65 18.75 -13.69 -5.69
CA TRP A 65 18.87 -14.70 -4.64
C TRP A 65 19.17 -16.08 -5.22
N SER A 66 18.53 -16.47 -6.32
CA SER A 66 18.81 -17.75 -6.99
C SER A 66 20.26 -17.80 -7.47
N LEU A 67 20.70 -16.74 -8.15
CA LEU A 67 22.08 -16.64 -8.63
C LEU A 67 23.08 -16.71 -7.48
N ALA A 68 22.84 -15.98 -6.39
CA ALA A 68 23.71 -16.02 -5.22
C ALA A 68 23.69 -17.38 -4.50
N ALA A 69 22.53 -18.03 -4.38
CA ALA A 69 22.35 -19.24 -3.56
C ALA A 69 22.58 -20.56 -4.32
N THR A 70 22.60 -20.55 -5.65
CA THR A 70 22.76 -21.74 -6.49
C THR A 70 23.74 -21.57 -7.63
N GLY A 71 24.22 -20.35 -7.92
CA GLY A 71 25.05 -20.06 -9.09
C GLY A 71 24.27 -20.05 -10.42
N SER A 72 22.94 -20.11 -10.38
CA SER A 72 22.09 -20.19 -11.59
C SER A 72 20.90 -19.24 -11.51
N SER A 73 20.43 -18.82 -12.69
CA SER A 73 19.17 -18.09 -12.85
C SER A 73 17.96 -18.80 -12.24
N LEU A 74 16.91 -18.04 -11.93
CA LEU A 74 15.71 -18.56 -11.30
C LEU A 74 15.02 -19.60 -12.20
N PRO A 75 14.83 -20.85 -11.74
CA PRO A 75 14.24 -21.90 -12.56
C PRO A 75 12.72 -21.77 -12.67
N TRP A 76 12.19 -22.25 -13.81
CA TRP A 76 10.76 -22.28 -14.13
C TRP A 76 10.37 -23.67 -14.64
N PRO A 77 9.57 -24.46 -13.88
CA PRO A 77 9.11 -24.20 -12.52
C PRO A 77 10.22 -24.37 -11.48
N ALA A 78 10.00 -23.79 -10.30
CA ALA A 78 10.88 -23.97 -9.15
C ALA A 78 10.84 -25.42 -8.61
N PRO A 79 11.99 -26.10 -8.45
CA PRO A 79 12.04 -27.36 -7.72
C PRO A 79 11.59 -27.16 -6.26
N GLU A 80 10.90 -28.15 -5.69
CA GLU A 80 10.43 -28.09 -4.30
C GLU A 80 11.57 -27.82 -3.31
N ALA A 81 12.72 -28.45 -3.53
CA ALA A 81 13.93 -28.23 -2.73
C ALA A 81 14.38 -26.75 -2.73
N LEU A 82 14.23 -26.04 -3.86
CA LEU A 82 14.58 -24.63 -3.94
C LEU A 82 13.57 -23.75 -3.18
N LEU A 83 12.29 -24.11 -3.18
CA LEU A 83 11.27 -23.43 -2.37
C LEU A 83 11.53 -23.60 -0.87
N LEU A 84 11.94 -24.80 -0.46
CA LEU A 84 12.33 -25.08 0.93
C LEU A 84 13.63 -24.33 1.31
N LYS A 85 14.63 -24.29 0.42
CA LYS A 85 15.84 -23.46 0.59
C LYS A 85 15.47 -21.98 0.78
N PHE A 86 14.54 -21.46 -0.02
CA PHE A 86 14.06 -20.09 0.13
C PHE A 86 13.44 -19.86 1.51
N VAL A 87 12.63 -20.79 2.02
CA VAL A 87 12.06 -20.69 3.37
C VAL A 87 13.16 -20.69 4.43
N ALA A 88 14.13 -21.60 4.36
CA ALA A 88 15.23 -21.70 5.32
C ALA A 88 16.10 -20.42 5.36
N HIS A 89 16.46 -19.87 4.20
CA HIS A 89 17.27 -18.64 4.12
C HIS A 89 16.56 -17.41 4.67
N HIS A 90 15.22 -17.38 4.72
CA HIS A 90 14.47 -16.17 5.05
C HIS A 90 13.65 -16.26 6.34
N LEU A 91 13.30 -17.46 6.80
CA LEU A 91 12.52 -17.71 8.01
C LEU A 91 13.33 -18.46 9.08
N TRP A 92 14.52 -17.95 9.39
CA TRP A 92 15.38 -18.45 10.45
C TRP A 92 15.23 -17.67 11.77
N ASP A 93 15.93 -18.15 12.79
CA ASP A 93 15.91 -17.66 14.17
C ASP A 93 17.18 -16.85 14.47
N PRO A 94 17.07 -15.52 14.69
CA PRO A 94 18.21 -14.67 15.02
C PRO A 94 19.05 -15.18 16.20
N SER A 95 18.40 -15.66 17.25
CA SER A 95 19.08 -16.08 18.49
C SER A 95 19.86 -17.38 18.31
N LYS A 96 19.40 -18.27 17.44
CA LYS A 96 20.22 -19.42 17.04
C LYS A 96 21.43 -19.01 16.21
N ARG A 97 21.30 -18.00 15.36
CA ARG A 97 22.43 -17.55 14.51
C ARG A 97 23.59 -16.96 15.30
N GLU A 98 23.33 -16.44 16.51
CA GLU A 98 24.38 -15.99 17.42
C GLU A 98 25.33 -17.13 17.83
N ASN A 99 24.84 -18.38 17.83
CA ASN A 99 25.59 -19.57 18.23
C ASN A 99 25.88 -20.53 17.06
N ASP A 100 25.26 -20.30 15.90
CA ASP A 100 25.39 -21.09 14.68
C ASP A 100 25.40 -20.15 13.47
N ALA A 101 26.60 -19.80 12.99
CA ALA A 101 26.75 -18.83 11.90
C ALA A 101 26.07 -19.25 10.58
N ASP A 102 25.87 -20.56 10.40
CA ASP A 102 25.24 -21.16 9.22
C ASP A 102 23.72 -21.26 9.34
N HIS A 103 23.14 -20.92 10.50
CA HIS A 103 21.70 -20.91 10.70
C HIS A 103 21.02 -19.79 9.90
N GLY A 104 20.41 -20.18 8.78
CA GLY A 104 19.61 -19.31 7.93
C GLY A 104 20.24 -19.08 6.57
N MET A 105 20.31 -17.81 6.14
CA MET A 105 20.97 -17.46 4.88
C MET A 105 22.49 -17.46 5.07
N PRO A 106 23.24 -18.21 4.25
CA PRO A 106 24.69 -18.17 4.24
C PRO A 106 25.24 -16.74 4.08
N SER A 107 26.35 -16.45 4.73
CA SER A 107 26.89 -15.09 4.85
C SER A 107 27.39 -14.51 3.53
N ASP A 108 27.86 -15.36 2.62
CA ASP A 108 28.21 -15.03 1.23
C ASP A 108 26.97 -14.63 0.42
N VAL A 109 25.87 -15.38 0.55
CA VAL A 109 24.59 -15.07 -0.10
C VAL A 109 24.00 -13.76 0.42
N ASP A 110 24.01 -13.55 1.74
CA ASP A 110 23.54 -12.30 2.37
C ASP A 110 24.36 -11.11 1.87
N ARG A 111 25.69 -11.23 1.84
CA ARG A 111 26.60 -10.19 1.35
C ARG A 111 26.36 -9.86 -0.12
N ALA A 112 26.30 -10.87 -0.98
CA ALA A 112 26.04 -10.67 -2.42
C ALA A 112 24.74 -9.91 -2.66
N LEU A 113 23.68 -10.23 -1.90
CA LEU A 113 22.39 -9.54 -2.01
C LEU A 113 22.42 -8.11 -1.46
N ARG A 114 23.23 -7.83 -0.44
CA ARG A 114 23.42 -6.47 0.10
C ARG A 114 24.22 -5.60 -0.86
N ASP A 115 25.33 -6.11 -1.37
CA ASP A 115 26.22 -5.39 -2.27
C ASP A 115 25.49 -5.04 -3.58
N ALA A 116 24.64 -5.94 -4.07
CA ALA A 116 23.77 -5.70 -5.22
C ALA A 116 22.51 -4.85 -4.90
N GLY A 117 22.31 -4.42 -3.64
CA GLY A 117 21.22 -3.54 -3.23
C GLY A 117 19.84 -4.20 -3.12
N PHE A 118 19.75 -5.52 -3.21
CA PHE A 118 18.50 -6.29 -3.15
C PHE A 118 18.05 -6.62 -1.71
N LEU A 119 18.98 -6.65 -0.75
CA LEU A 119 18.70 -6.92 0.66
C LEU A 119 19.03 -5.71 1.54
N ARG A 120 18.00 -5.06 2.09
CA ARG A 120 18.16 -3.84 2.91
C ARG A 120 18.01 -4.11 4.41
N SER A 121 17.18 -5.08 4.80
CA SER A 121 16.95 -5.39 6.21
C SER A 121 18.03 -6.30 6.77
N ALA A 122 18.45 -6.05 8.00
CA ALA A 122 19.22 -7.01 8.79
C ALA A 122 18.29 -8.12 9.33
N GLY A 123 18.79 -9.36 9.36
CA GLY A 123 18.05 -10.50 9.91
C GLY A 123 17.00 -11.11 8.96
N PRO A 124 16.17 -12.04 9.47
CA PRO A 124 15.21 -12.77 8.66
C PRO A 124 14.07 -11.88 8.16
N HIS A 125 13.47 -12.27 7.03
CA HIS A 125 12.33 -11.56 6.48
C HIS A 125 11.07 -11.77 7.31
N ALA A 126 10.17 -10.78 7.28
CA ALA A 126 8.83 -10.96 7.81
C ALA A 126 8.10 -12.12 7.07
N PRO A 127 7.28 -12.94 7.77
CA PRO A 127 6.58 -14.07 7.15
C PRO A 127 5.68 -13.66 5.98
N ASP A 128 5.07 -12.48 6.05
CA ASP A 128 4.25 -11.94 4.97
C ASP A 128 5.08 -11.60 3.73
N THR A 129 6.33 -11.16 3.88
CA THR A 129 7.25 -10.92 2.75
C THR A 129 7.60 -12.21 2.04
N VAL A 130 7.92 -13.27 2.80
CA VAL A 130 8.24 -14.59 2.24
C VAL A 130 7.03 -15.19 1.53
N ARG A 131 5.85 -15.16 2.17
CA ARG A 131 4.59 -15.60 1.54
C ARG A 131 4.29 -14.84 0.25
N ARG A 132 4.45 -13.50 0.26
CA ARG A 132 4.21 -12.67 -0.94
C ARG A 132 5.14 -13.06 -2.08
N ARG A 133 6.43 -13.25 -1.80
CA ARG A 133 7.41 -13.66 -2.82
C ARG A 133 7.11 -15.03 -3.40
N LEU A 134 6.78 -16.01 -2.55
CA LEU A 134 6.37 -17.34 -3.00
C LEU A 134 5.07 -17.30 -3.83
N ALA A 135 4.10 -16.47 -3.43
CA ALA A 135 2.87 -16.27 -4.18
C ALA A 135 3.13 -15.62 -5.54
N ASN A 136 3.96 -14.58 -5.59
CA ASN A 136 4.35 -13.91 -6.83
C ASN A 136 5.12 -14.86 -7.76
N TRP A 137 6.04 -15.66 -7.22
CA TRP A 137 6.75 -16.69 -7.97
C TRP A 137 5.79 -17.76 -8.52
N SER A 138 4.82 -18.20 -7.72
CA SER A 138 3.77 -19.12 -8.16
C SER A 138 2.92 -18.53 -9.29
N THR A 139 2.50 -17.27 -9.15
CA THR A 139 1.73 -16.53 -10.17
C THR A 139 2.51 -16.43 -11.48
N LEU A 140 3.78 -15.99 -11.42
CA LEU A 140 4.64 -15.90 -12.60
C LEU A 140 4.90 -17.27 -13.25
N THR A 141 5.00 -18.35 -12.45
CA THR A 141 5.19 -19.71 -12.97
C THR A 141 3.96 -20.17 -13.75
N LYS A 142 2.76 -19.93 -13.19
CA LYS A 142 1.49 -20.23 -13.86
C LYS A 142 1.31 -19.41 -15.13
N TRP A 143 1.68 -18.14 -15.08
CA TRP A 143 1.61 -17.27 -16.25
C TRP A 143 2.52 -17.74 -17.37
N ARG A 144 3.66 -18.38 -17.07
CA ARG A 144 4.54 -19.05 -18.03
C ARG A 144 4.02 -20.42 -18.52
N GLY A 145 2.79 -20.80 -18.20
CA GLY A 145 2.21 -22.09 -18.58
C GLY A 145 2.71 -23.29 -17.76
N ALA A 146 3.54 -23.08 -16.74
CA ALA A 146 4.12 -24.15 -15.93
C ALA A 146 3.35 -24.37 -14.61
N GLN A 147 3.43 -25.59 -14.08
CA GLN A 147 2.98 -25.90 -12.72
C GLN A 147 4.19 -26.14 -11.81
N GLY A 148 4.18 -25.53 -10.63
CA GLY A 148 5.26 -25.65 -9.64
C GLY A 148 4.77 -26.15 -8.28
N ALA A 149 5.69 -26.56 -7.42
CA ALA A 149 5.40 -27.19 -6.11
C ALA A 149 4.97 -26.21 -4.99
N PHE A 150 4.44 -25.03 -5.33
CA PHE A 150 4.11 -23.96 -4.37
C PHE A 150 2.98 -24.31 -3.39
N THR A 151 2.22 -25.37 -3.67
CA THR A 151 1.11 -25.84 -2.83
C THR A 151 1.43 -27.14 -2.09
N SER A 152 2.67 -27.63 -2.16
CA SER A 152 3.06 -28.91 -1.58
C SER A 152 2.87 -28.95 -0.06
N PRO A 153 2.54 -30.12 0.52
CA PRO A 153 2.43 -30.28 1.96
C PRO A 153 3.73 -29.93 2.70
N ALA A 154 4.89 -30.27 2.14
CA ALA A 154 6.18 -30.00 2.76
C ALA A 154 6.44 -28.49 2.87
N LEU A 155 6.20 -27.72 1.81
CA LEU A 155 6.38 -26.26 1.83
C LEU A 155 5.43 -25.58 2.81
N LYS A 156 4.15 -25.97 2.82
CA LYS A 156 3.15 -25.44 3.76
C LYS A 156 3.54 -25.72 5.21
N SER A 157 4.04 -26.93 5.48
CA SER A 157 4.50 -27.33 6.81
C SER A 157 5.75 -26.57 7.22
N ALA A 158 6.74 -26.43 6.33
CA ALA A 158 7.96 -25.68 6.57
C ALA A 158 7.67 -24.21 6.95
N ILE A 159 6.81 -23.52 6.19
CA ILE A 159 6.41 -22.13 6.51
C ILE A 159 5.71 -22.07 7.87
N ARG A 160 4.80 -23.00 8.15
CA ARG A 160 4.03 -23.04 9.41
C ARG A 160 4.94 -23.26 10.62
N LEU A 161 5.85 -24.23 10.52
CA LEU A 161 6.80 -24.56 11.58
C LEU A 161 7.80 -23.44 11.80
N ALA A 162 8.34 -22.85 10.74
CA ALA A 162 9.26 -21.71 10.84
C ALA A 162 8.62 -20.50 11.54
N ILE A 163 7.36 -20.21 11.24
CA ILE A 163 6.61 -19.12 11.90
C ILE A 163 6.34 -19.43 13.38
N ARG A 164 6.04 -20.70 13.70
CA ARG A 164 5.77 -21.11 15.09
C ARG A 164 7.05 -21.14 15.92
N ALA A 165 8.17 -21.54 15.33
CA ALA A 165 9.46 -21.65 15.99
C ALA A 165 10.01 -20.30 16.45
N VAL A 166 9.70 -19.22 15.73
CA VAL A 166 10.16 -17.86 16.06
C VAL A 166 8.94 -16.95 16.25
N PRO A 167 8.44 -16.78 17.48
CA PRO A 167 7.36 -15.84 17.78
C PRO A 167 7.82 -14.41 17.49
N ARG A 168 7.42 -13.88 16.33
CA ARG A 168 7.78 -12.50 15.93
C ARG A 168 6.73 -11.53 16.43
N ILE A 169 7.17 -10.51 17.16
CA ILE A 169 6.32 -9.39 17.53
C ILE A 169 5.93 -8.65 16.25
N ARG A 170 4.63 -8.68 15.91
CA ARG A 170 4.11 -7.99 14.72
C ARG A 170 4.23 -6.47 14.92
N ARG A 171 5.21 -5.85 14.27
CA ARG A 171 5.35 -4.39 14.24
C ARG A 171 4.27 -3.78 13.33
N ARG A 172 3.51 -2.82 13.86
CA ARG A 172 2.54 -2.04 13.10
C ARG A 172 3.29 -1.09 12.14
N LYS A 173 2.66 -0.72 11.01
CA LYS A 173 3.25 0.24 10.04
C LYS A 173 3.36 1.67 10.60
N SER A 174 2.57 1.97 11.62
CA SER A 174 2.69 3.14 12.49
C SER A 174 2.67 2.60 13.91
N ALA A 175 3.61 3.01 14.77
CA ALA A 175 3.64 2.53 16.15
C ALA A 175 2.43 3.08 16.92
N LYS A 176 2.12 4.36 16.70
CA LYS A 176 0.97 5.07 17.27
C LYS A 176 -0.03 5.48 16.19
N ALA A 177 -1.30 5.58 16.58
CA ALA A 177 -2.37 6.10 15.75
C ALA A 177 -2.41 7.63 15.83
N VAL A 178 -2.82 8.30 14.76
CA VAL A 178 -3.05 9.76 14.74
C VAL A 178 -4.53 10.00 15.07
N THR A 179 -4.89 9.94 16.35
CA THR A 179 -6.24 10.23 16.87
C THR A 179 -6.56 11.72 16.82
N SER A 180 -7.80 12.12 17.16
CA SER A 180 -8.23 13.52 17.01
C SER A 180 -7.37 14.51 17.80
N ASP A 181 -6.88 14.14 18.98
CA ASP A 181 -5.98 14.95 19.81
C ASP A 181 -4.59 15.12 19.17
N VAL A 182 -4.03 14.05 18.61
CA VAL A 182 -2.76 14.10 17.87
C VAL A 182 -2.94 14.92 16.62
N LEU A 183 -4.01 14.70 15.86
CA LEU A 183 -4.32 15.46 14.65
C LEU A 183 -4.44 16.96 14.96
N ALA A 184 -5.11 17.34 16.05
CA ALA A 184 -5.22 18.73 16.48
C ALA A 184 -3.82 19.35 16.74
N LYS A 185 -2.92 18.62 17.41
CA LYS A 185 -1.52 19.05 17.59
C LYS A 185 -0.81 19.24 16.25
N LEU A 186 -0.96 18.32 15.30
CA LEU A 186 -0.36 18.46 13.97
C LEU A 186 -0.91 19.67 13.22
N LEU A 187 -2.23 19.90 13.26
CA LEU A 187 -2.89 21.03 12.60
C LEU A 187 -2.50 22.37 13.22
N ALA A 188 -2.23 22.41 14.53
CA ALA A 188 -1.70 23.60 15.20
C ALA A 188 -0.31 24.02 14.69
N THR A 189 0.46 23.08 14.10
CA THR A 189 1.75 23.41 13.46
C THR A 189 1.62 23.94 12.05
N CYS A 190 0.43 23.85 11.43
CA CYS A 190 0.18 24.41 10.11
C CYS A 190 -0.23 25.89 10.27
N GLY A 191 0.68 26.82 9.99
CA GLY A 191 0.31 28.24 9.88
C GLY A 191 -0.54 28.54 8.65
N ASP A 192 -0.82 29.82 8.42
CA ASP A 192 -1.54 30.29 7.21
C ASP A 192 -0.65 31.18 6.33
N HIS A 193 0.64 31.25 6.63
CA HIS A 193 1.59 32.18 5.99
C HIS A 193 2.31 31.59 4.78
N THR A 194 2.34 30.25 4.65
CA THR A 194 3.03 29.58 3.53
C THR A 194 2.10 28.63 2.80
N LEU A 195 2.30 28.51 1.49
CA LEU A 195 1.57 27.52 0.67
C LEU A 195 1.76 26.08 1.19
N ARG A 196 2.91 25.78 1.80
CA ARG A 196 3.17 24.46 2.41
C ARG A 196 2.26 24.21 3.60
N ASP A 197 2.04 25.21 4.45
CA ASP A 197 1.17 25.04 5.62
C ASP A 197 -0.29 24.85 5.23
N VAL A 198 -0.79 25.66 4.28
CA VAL A 198 -2.15 25.53 3.75
C VAL A 198 -2.34 24.16 3.10
N ARG A 199 -1.38 23.72 2.28
CA ARG A 199 -1.40 22.38 1.65
C ARG A 199 -1.40 21.27 2.71
N ASP A 200 -0.50 21.33 3.67
CA ASP A 200 -0.31 20.25 4.65
C ASP A 200 -1.53 20.16 5.57
N ARG A 201 -2.15 21.29 5.94
CA ARG A 201 -3.44 21.35 6.64
C ARG A 201 -4.53 20.64 5.84
N ALA A 202 -4.67 20.98 4.55
CA ALA A 202 -5.63 20.34 3.65
C ALA A 202 -5.39 18.82 3.51
N ILE A 203 -4.13 18.38 3.37
CA ILE A 203 -3.76 16.96 3.29
C ILE A 203 -4.16 16.22 4.58
N LEU A 204 -3.79 16.75 5.75
CA LEU A 204 -4.06 16.10 7.03
C LEU A 204 -5.56 15.98 7.30
N MET A 205 -6.31 17.07 7.11
CA MET A 205 -7.76 17.08 7.31
C MET A 205 -8.47 16.18 6.30
N LEU A 206 -8.15 16.28 5.01
CA LEU A 206 -8.77 15.46 3.97
C LEU A 206 -8.48 13.98 4.23
N ALA A 207 -7.22 13.61 4.46
CA ALA A 207 -6.83 12.23 4.67
C ALA A 207 -7.54 11.59 5.87
N PHE A 208 -7.68 12.33 6.97
CA PHE A 208 -8.38 11.84 8.16
C PHE A 208 -9.90 11.77 7.94
N ALA A 209 -10.52 12.87 7.51
CA ALA A 209 -11.97 13.00 7.41
C ALA A 209 -12.60 12.08 6.36
N SER A 210 -11.90 11.81 5.25
CA SER A 210 -12.33 10.83 4.22
C SER A 210 -12.12 9.36 4.65
N GLY A 211 -12.07 9.10 5.96
CA GLY A 211 -11.98 7.76 6.54
C GLY A 211 -10.56 7.21 6.60
N GLY A 212 -9.56 8.07 6.79
CA GLY A 212 -8.18 7.63 6.90
C GLY A 212 -7.61 7.10 5.58
N ARG A 213 -7.68 7.91 4.52
CA ARG A 213 -7.25 7.53 3.17
C ARG A 213 -5.76 7.18 3.12
N ARG A 214 -5.44 6.27 2.20
CA ARG A 214 -4.04 5.86 1.95
C ARG A 214 -3.30 7.03 1.32
N ARG A 215 -2.01 7.15 1.66
CA ARG A 215 -1.12 8.18 1.10
C ARG A 215 -1.15 8.28 -0.44
N SER A 216 -1.29 7.16 -1.14
CA SER A 216 -1.39 7.13 -2.61
C SER A 216 -2.74 7.62 -3.13
N GLU A 217 -3.82 7.37 -2.39
CA GLU A 217 -5.16 7.88 -2.74
C GLU A 217 -5.20 9.39 -2.56
N VAL A 218 -4.60 9.91 -1.48
CA VAL A 218 -4.48 11.36 -1.25
C VAL A 218 -3.59 12.01 -2.31
N ALA A 219 -2.40 11.46 -2.55
CA ALA A 219 -1.46 11.98 -3.53
C ALA A 219 -2.00 11.96 -4.99
N GLY A 220 -2.78 10.93 -5.32
CA GLY A 220 -3.39 10.75 -6.64
C GLY A 220 -4.75 11.41 -6.80
N LEU A 221 -5.27 12.11 -5.79
CA LEU A 221 -6.59 12.74 -5.84
C LEU A 221 -6.62 13.81 -6.94
N ARG A 222 -7.67 13.76 -7.77
CA ARG A 222 -7.88 14.72 -8.85
C ARG A 222 -9.14 15.56 -8.68
N MET A 223 -9.14 16.74 -9.27
CA MET A 223 -10.28 17.67 -9.28
C MET A 223 -11.53 17.03 -9.86
N GLU A 224 -11.38 16.17 -10.87
CA GLU A 224 -12.51 15.50 -11.53
C GLU A 224 -13.18 14.45 -10.64
N GLN A 225 -12.59 14.13 -9.48
CA GLN A 225 -13.17 13.25 -8.48
C GLN A 225 -13.96 14.01 -7.40
N LEU A 226 -13.93 15.36 -7.41
CA LEU A 226 -14.56 16.19 -6.39
C LEU A 226 -15.89 16.74 -6.91
N THR A 227 -16.97 16.49 -6.17
CA THR A 227 -18.29 17.07 -6.46
C THR A 227 -18.74 17.91 -5.27
N ILE A 228 -19.07 19.17 -5.52
CA ILE A 228 -19.64 20.05 -4.49
C ILE A 228 -21.05 19.56 -4.16
N GLU A 229 -21.31 19.35 -2.87
CA GLU A 229 -22.60 18.87 -2.38
C GLU A 229 -23.36 19.98 -1.67
N ALA A 230 -24.67 19.78 -1.49
CA ALA A 230 -25.49 20.69 -0.69
C ALA A 230 -24.93 20.80 0.75
N PRO A 231 -24.91 22.02 1.35
CA PRO A 231 -24.46 22.19 2.72
C PRO A 231 -25.24 21.34 3.71
N VAL A 232 -24.54 20.77 4.69
CA VAL A 232 -25.13 19.99 5.78
C VAL A 232 -25.36 20.91 6.98
N LYS A 233 -26.46 20.76 7.70
CA LYS A 233 -26.70 21.56 8.91
C LYS A 233 -25.92 20.99 10.10
N ALA A 234 -25.18 21.84 10.80
CA ALA A 234 -24.60 21.52 12.10
C ALA A 234 -25.70 21.42 13.18
N GLU A 235 -25.32 20.94 14.39
CA GLU A 235 -26.23 20.85 15.53
C GLU A 235 -26.81 22.22 15.96
N ASP A 236 -26.05 23.29 15.78
CA ASP A 236 -26.47 24.68 16.02
C ASP A 236 -27.29 25.29 14.85
N GLY A 237 -27.56 24.51 13.80
CA GLY A 237 -28.28 24.92 12.61
C GLY A 237 -27.44 25.67 11.56
N SER A 238 -26.16 25.94 11.82
CA SER A 238 -25.28 26.61 10.85
C SER A 238 -24.98 25.71 9.64
N PRO A 239 -24.87 26.27 8.42
CA PRO A 239 -24.53 25.49 7.23
C PRO A 239 -23.04 25.13 7.20
N LEU A 240 -22.74 23.84 7.07
CA LEU A 240 -21.40 23.32 6.87
C LEU A 240 -21.17 23.00 5.38
N PRO A 241 -20.06 23.45 4.77
CA PRO A 241 -19.73 23.09 3.40
C PRO A 241 -19.58 21.58 3.27
N SER A 242 -20.06 21.02 2.16
CA SER A 242 -20.06 19.59 1.89
C SER A 242 -19.46 19.30 0.53
N LEU A 243 -18.71 18.20 0.43
CA LEU A 243 -18.07 17.75 -0.80
C LEU A 243 -18.02 16.23 -0.82
N SER A 244 -18.23 15.63 -1.98
CA SER A 244 -18.06 14.20 -2.18
C SER A 244 -16.83 13.90 -3.02
N ILE A 245 -16.16 12.79 -2.70
CA ILE A 245 -15.00 12.27 -3.43
C ILE A 245 -15.39 10.95 -4.09
N HIS A 246 -15.38 10.93 -5.42
CA HIS A 246 -15.58 9.75 -6.23
C HIS A 246 -14.27 8.97 -6.35
N LEU A 247 -14.15 7.85 -5.63
CA LEU A 247 -12.92 7.06 -5.58
C LEU A 247 -12.66 6.24 -6.85
N GLY A 248 -13.59 6.28 -7.81
CA GLY A 248 -13.56 5.52 -9.06
C GLY A 248 -13.57 4.00 -8.82
N ARG A 249 -13.39 3.23 -9.89
CA ARG A 249 -13.21 1.79 -9.81
C ARG A 249 -11.90 1.47 -9.08
N THR A 250 -11.97 1.14 -7.81
CA THR A 250 -10.82 0.50 -7.14
C THR A 250 -10.79 -0.98 -7.56
N LYS A 251 -9.59 -1.58 -7.68
CA LYS A 251 -9.29 -3.00 -8.03
C LYS A 251 -10.18 -4.06 -7.35
N THR A 252 -10.90 -3.66 -6.31
CA THR A 252 -11.67 -4.55 -5.47
C THR A 252 -13.19 -4.30 -5.61
N SER A 253 -13.65 -3.17 -6.17
CA SER A 253 -15.08 -2.84 -6.30
C SER A 253 -15.64 -3.57 -7.52
N GLY A 254 -16.74 -4.31 -7.36
CA GLY A 254 -17.46 -4.89 -8.50
C GLY A 254 -17.91 -3.80 -9.47
N ALA A 255 -18.27 -4.19 -10.70
CA ALA A 255 -18.46 -3.30 -11.84
C ALA A 255 -19.50 -2.16 -11.69
N ASP A 256 -20.26 -2.11 -10.59
CA ASP A 256 -21.51 -1.34 -10.46
C ASP A 256 -21.61 -0.36 -9.27
N GLN A 257 -20.53 -0.08 -8.53
CA GLN A 257 -20.61 0.90 -7.43
C GLN A 257 -19.45 1.90 -7.48
N ASP A 258 -19.77 3.13 -7.89
CA ASP A 258 -18.92 4.28 -7.60
C ASP A 258 -18.85 4.45 -6.07
N GLU A 259 -17.69 4.13 -5.50
CA GLU A 259 -17.44 4.34 -4.08
C GLU A 259 -17.27 5.84 -3.82
N ILE A 260 -18.29 6.46 -3.20
CA ILE A 260 -18.29 7.88 -2.83
C ILE A 260 -17.94 8.04 -1.35
N VAL A 261 -17.10 8.99 -0.97
CA VAL A 261 -16.91 9.37 0.45
C VAL A 261 -17.18 10.85 0.63
N TYR A 262 -17.72 11.23 1.77
CA TYR A 262 -18.15 12.61 2.02
C TYR A 262 -17.18 13.35 2.95
N LEU A 263 -16.99 14.63 2.69
CA LEU A 263 -16.29 15.58 3.54
C LEU A 263 -17.28 16.67 3.93
N THR A 264 -17.26 17.08 5.20
CA THR A 264 -18.16 18.11 5.71
C THR A 264 -17.43 19.03 6.67
N GLY A 265 -17.67 20.34 6.58
CA GLY A 265 -17.14 21.36 7.48
C GLY A 265 -15.67 21.71 7.23
N GLN A 266 -14.87 21.73 8.30
CA GLN A 266 -13.48 22.20 8.29
C GLN A 266 -12.57 21.55 7.22
N PRO A 267 -12.64 20.22 6.96
CA PRO A 267 -11.86 19.60 5.89
C PRO A 267 -12.16 20.17 4.49
N VAL A 268 -13.42 20.51 4.21
CA VAL A 268 -13.82 21.13 2.94
C VAL A 268 -13.29 22.56 2.85
N ALA A 269 -13.38 23.32 3.95
CA ALA A 269 -12.83 24.67 4.01
C ALA A 269 -11.30 24.68 3.78
N ALA A 270 -10.56 23.77 4.43
CA ALA A 270 -9.11 23.64 4.25
C ALA A 270 -8.74 23.22 2.82
N LEU A 271 -9.50 22.30 2.22
CA LEU A 271 -9.30 21.90 0.82
C LEU A 271 -9.52 23.10 -0.12
N ASN A 272 -10.61 23.83 0.04
CA ASN A 272 -10.92 25.00 -0.79
C ASN A 272 -9.87 26.11 -0.64
N ALA A 273 -9.38 26.35 0.59
CA ALA A 273 -8.29 27.30 0.85
C ALA A 273 -7.02 26.91 0.10
N TRP A 274 -6.66 25.62 0.09
CA TRP A 274 -5.53 25.13 -0.70
C TRP A 274 -5.75 25.30 -2.21
N LEU A 275 -6.91 24.90 -2.74
CA LEU A 275 -7.22 25.01 -4.16
C LEU A 275 -7.16 26.46 -4.65
N ALA A 276 -7.68 27.40 -3.86
CA ALA A 276 -7.61 28.83 -4.14
C ALA A 276 -6.17 29.36 -4.08
N ALA A 277 -5.43 29.05 -3.02
CA ALA A 277 -4.06 29.52 -2.84
C ALA A 277 -3.09 28.97 -3.91
N ALA A 278 -3.29 27.72 -4.33
CA ALA A 278 -2.49 27.06 -5.36
C ALA A 278 -2.99 27.32 -6.80
N ARG A 279 -4.13 28.00 -6.97
CA ARG A 279 -4.80 28.26 -8.25
C ARG A 279 -5.01 26.98 -9.07
N ILE A 280 -5.62 25.98 -8.44
CA ILE A 280 -5.88 24.67 -9.06
C ILE A 280 -7.36 24.58 -9.47
N ASP A 281 -7.60 24.46 -10.77
CA ASP A 281 -8.93 24.30 -11.37
C ASP A 281 -9.17 22.90 -11.97
N SER A 282 -8.09 22.15 -12.24
CA SER A 282 -8.13 20.87 -12.97
C SER A 282 -6.95 19.96 -12.61
N GLY A 283 -7.06 18.66 -12.92
CA GLY A 283 -5.99 17.69 -12.70
C GLY A 283 -5.71 17.40 -11.22
N SER A 284 -4.43 17.18 -10.85
CA SER A 284 -4.05 16.77 -9.50
C SER A 284 -4.32 17.85 -8.44
N VAL A 285 -5.01 17.46 -7.37
CA VAL A 285 -5.36 18.34 -6.23
C VAL A 285 -4.12 18.70 -5.43
N PHE A 286 -3.32 17.70 -5.05
CA PHE A 286 -2.10 17.94 -4.27
C PHE A 286 -0.89 17.86 -5.19
N ARG A 287 -0.09 18.91 -5.18
CA ARG A 287 1.08 19.08 -6.05
C ARG A 287 2.32 19.40 -5.22
N ALA A 288 3.50 19.06 -5.74
CA ALA A 288 4.77 19.39 -5.10
C ALA A 288 4.97 20.91 -5.07
N ILE A 289 5.64 21.41 -4.03
CA ILE A 289 6.03 22.83 -3.91
C ILE A 289 7.55 22.87 -3.82
N ASP A 290 8.19 23.63 -4.71
CA ASP A 290 9.65 23.74 -4.73
C ASP A 290 10.19 24.59 -3.56
N ARG A 291 11.50 24.85 -3.53
CA ARG A 291 12.15 25.68 -2.49
C ARG A 291 11.84 27.18 -2.61
N TRP A 292 11.36 27.63 -3.77
CA TRP A 292 11.04 29.02 -4.05
C TRP A 292 9.54 29.31 -3.89
N GLY A 293 8.73 28.30 -3.56
CA GLY A 293 7.30 28.42 -3.31
C GLY A 293 6.43 28.16 -4.54
N ASN A 294 6.99 27.73 -5.67
CA ASN A 294 6.21 27.46 -6.86
C ASN A 294 5.51 26.09 -6.77
N VAL A 295 4.25 26.06 -7.20
CA VAL A 295 3.45 24.83 -7.27
C VAL A 295 3.76 24.12 -8.58
N SER A 296 4.22 22.86 -8.48
CA SER A 296 4.48 22.00 -9.63
C SER A 296 3.18 21.69 -10.40
N ARG A 297 3.30 21.33 -11.69
CA ARG A 297 2.19 20.77 -12.47
C ARG A 297 1.96 19.28 -12.18
N LEU A 298 2.97 18.59 -11.64
CA LEU A 298 2.91 17.17 -11.36
C LEU A 298 2.22 16.88 -10.03
N ALA A 299 1.57 15.71 -9.96
CA ALA A 299 1.01 15.17 -8.74
C ALA A 299 2.07 15.05 -7.63
N LEU A 300 1.63 15.18 -6.38
CA LEU A 300 2.48 14.95 -5.23
C LEU A 300 2.92 13.47 -5.19
N ASP A 301 4.18 13.21 -4.84
CA ASP A 301 4.64 11.82 -4.67
C ASP A 301 3.96 11.19 -3.42
N PRO A 302 3.45 9.94 -3.47
CA PRO A 302 2.84 9.30 -2.31
C PRO A 302 3.73 9.19 -1.07
N LYS A 303 5.06 9.14 -1.24
CA LYS A 303 6.04 9.21 -0.15
C LYS A 303 6.03 10.58 0.52
N ALA A 304 5.88 11.66 -0.24
CA ALA A 304 5.88 13.02 0.30
C ALA A 304 4.76 13.25 1.32
N VAL A 305 3.58 12.63 1.14
CA VAL A 305 2.50 12.67 2.15
C VAL A 305 2.97 12.11 3.49
N ASN A 306 3.75 11.03 3.49
CA ASN A 306 4.31 10.47 4.72
C ASN A 306 5.40 11.36 5.32
N ASP A 307 6.22 11.97 4.48
CA ASP A 307 7.27 12.88 4.93
C ASP A 307 6.67 14.15 5.56
N ILE A 308 5.57 14.67 4.99
CA ILE A 308 4.77 15.78 5.55
C ILE A 308 4.24 15.40 6.93
N VAL A 309 3.62 14.22 7.09
CA VAL A 309 3.13 13.77 8.40
C VAL A 309 4.28 13.72 9.41
N LYS A 310 5.43 13.16 9.04
CA LYS A 310 6.60 13.08 9.94
C LYS A 310 7.16 14.44 10.30
N GLN A 311 7.21 15.37 9.34
CA GLN A 311 7.65 16.74 9.58
C GLN A 311 6.72 17.45 10.57
N ARG A 312 5.40 17.36 10.37
CA ARG A 312 4.40 17.97 11.27
C ARG A 312 4.43 17.34 12.66
N VAL A 313 4.67 16.03 12.75
CA VAL A 313 4.88 15.31 14.01
C VAL A 313 6.09 15.87 14.76
N ALA A 314 7.23 16.06 14.07
CA ALA A 314 8.42 16.66 14.67
C ALA A 314 8.16 18.09 15.16
N MET A 315 7.48 18.91 14.34
CA MET A 315 7.10 20.29 14.72
C MET A 315 6.14 20.34 15.91
N ALA A 316 5.31 19.31 16.09
CA ALA A 316 4.40 19.19 17.24
C ALA A 316 5.09 18.66 18.51
N GLY A 317 6.41 18.45 18.50
CA GLY A 317 7.17 17.92 19.63
C GLY A 317 6.92 16.43 19.89
N LEU A 318 6.47 15.68 18.88
CA LEU A 318 6.21 14.25 18.96
C LEU A 318 7.31 13.46 18.22
N GLU A 319 7.53 12.20 18.62
CA GLU A 319 8.56 11.34 18.06
C GLU A 319 8.24 10.88 16.61
N PRO A 320 8.96 11.34 15.57
CA PRO A 320 8.63 11.02 14.17
C PRO A 320 8.77 9.54 13.81
N GLY A 321 9.52 8.78 14.62
CA GLY A 321 9.66 7.32 14.47
C GLY A 321 8.38 6.56 14.84
N GLU A 322 7.51 7.14 15.66
CA GLU A 322 6.29 6.47 16.13
C GLU A 322 5.08 6.67 15.21
N PHE A 323 5.13 7.68 14.33
CA PHE A 323 4.02 8.07 13.46
C PHE A 323 4.37 7.95 11.98
N SER A 324 3.34 7.64 11.18
CA SER A 324 3.43 7.61 9.71
C SER A 324 2.10 8.00 9.10
N ALA A 325 2.03 8.17 7.78
CA ALA A 325 0.75 8.39 7.08
C ALA A 325 -0.25 7.25 7.32
N HIS A 326 0.21 6.03 7.64
CA HIS A 326 -0.69 4.95 8.01
C HIS A 326 -1.38 5.18 9.37
N GLY A 327 -0.75 5.98 10.24
CA GLY A 327 -1.29 6.40 11.52
C GLY A 327 -2.62 7.16 11.40
N LEU A 328 -2.82 7.91 10.32
CA LEU A 328 -4.10 8.59 10.02
C LEU A 328 -5.24 7.59 9.79
N ARG A 329 -4.94 6.47 9.12
CA ARG A 329 -5.93 5.42 8.86
C ARG A 329 -6.36 4.67 10.12
N SER A 330 -5.38 4.26 10.92
CA SER A 330 -5.68 3.67 12.22
C SER A 330 -6.34 4.69 13.15
N GLY A 331 -5.90 5.94 13.10
CA GLY A 331 -6.41 7.05 13.91
C GLY A 331 -7.88 7.31 13.68
N TYR A 332 -8.32 7.37 12.41
CA TYR A 332 -9.73 7.53 12.07
C TYR A 332 -10.60 6.41 12.68
N LEU A 333 -10.22 5.14 12.50
CA LEU A 333 -11.01 4.02 13.03
C LEU A 333 -11.00 3.95 14.55
N THR A 334 -9.86 4.26 15.19
CA THR A 334 -9.78 4.35 16.65
C THR A 334 -10.63 5.50 17.18
N GLU A 335 -10.62 6.65 16.51
CA GLU A 335 -11.46 7.80 16.88
C GLU A 335 -12.96 7.50 16.73
N ALA A 336 -13.34 6.86 15.62
CA ALA A 336 -14.72 6.41 15.40
C ALA A 336 -15.18 5.46 16.52
N ALA A 337 -14.32 4.52 16.93
CA ALA A 337 -14.60 3.64 18.06
C ALA A 337 -14.73 4.41 19.38
N ASN A 338 -13.84 5.35 19.66
CA ASN A 338 -13.86 6.17 20.88
C ASN A 338 -15.15 7.02 20.98
N ARG A 339 -15.66 7.48 19.84
CA ARG A 339 -16.93 8.24 19.74
C ARG A 339 -18.18 7.36 19.68
N GLY A 340 -18.03 6.04 19.74
CA GLY A 340 -19.15 5.10 19.67
C GLY A 340 -19.82 5.01 18.29
N ILE A 341 -19.18 5.50 17.23
CA ILE A 341 -19.68 5.38 15.85
C ILE A 341 -19.69 3.91 15.46
N SER A 342 -20.78 3.46 14.84
CA SER A 342 -20.95 2.06 14.47
C SER A 342 -19.85 1.60 13.50
N LEU A 343 -19.38 0.35 13.64
CA LEU A 343 -18.36 -0.19 12.75
C LEU A 343 -18.79 -0.17 11.26
N PRO A 344 -20.04 -0.49 10.88
CA PRO A 344 -20.48 -0.39 9.49
C PRO A 344 -20.34 1.02 8.91
N GLU A 345 -20.78 2.04 9.65
CA GLU A 345 -20.69 3.45 9.25
C GLU A 345 -19.23 3.90 9.08
N ALA A 346 -18.36 3.57 10.04
CA ALA A 346 -16.93 3.86 9.92
C ALA A 346 -16.27 3.09 8.76
N MET A 347 -16.73 1.88 8.44
CA MET A 347 -16.26 1.08 7.31
C MET A 347 -16.72 1.64 5.97
N GLU A 348 -17.91 2.22 5.89
CA GLU A 348 -18.41 2.91 4.70
C GLU A 348 -17.51 4.11 4.35
N GLN A 349 -17.25 4.96 5.34
CA GLN A 349 -16.39 6.13 5.14
C GLN A 349 -14.92 5.75 4.93
N SER A 350 -14.39 4.70 5.58
CA SER A 350 -13.00 4.26 5.44
C SER A 350 -12.75 3.24 4.31
N ARG A 351 -13.82 2.75 3.68
CA ARG A 351 -13.84 1.70 2.65
C ARG A 351 -12.99 0.47 3.02
N HIS A 352 -13.06 0.06 4.29
CA HIS A 352 -12.52 -1.24 4.70
C HIS A 352 -13.48 -2.35 4.28
N ARG A 353 -12.95 -3.41 3.68
CA ARG A 353 -13.76 -4.57 3.25
C ARG A 353 -13.81 -5.68 4.27
N SER A 354 -12.68 -5.91 4.95
CA SER A 354 -12.59 -6.93 5.99
C SER A 354 -13.02 -6.33 7.32
N VAL A 355 -14.17 -6.78 7.80
CA VAL A 355 -14.66 -6.50 9.16
C VAL A 355 -13.61 -6.90 10.19
N GLN A 356 -12.94 -8.05 10.00
CA GLN A 356 -11.91 -8.55 10.92
C GLN A 356 -10.67 -7.64 10.99
N GLN A 357 -10.36 -6.89 9.92
CA GLN A 357 -9.28 -5.90 9.96
C GLN A 357 -9.70 -4.62 10.67
N ALA A 358 -10.91 -4.13 10.37
CA ALA A 358 -11.43 -2.90 10.96
C ALA A 358 -11.76 -3.07 12.45
N SER A 359 -12.33 -4.20 12.85
CA SER A 359 -12.71 -4.49 14.25
C SER A 359 -11.53 -4.50 15.21
N ARG A 360 -10.29 -4.80 14.74
CA ARG A 360 -9.09 -4.74 15.57
C ARG A 360 -8.87 -3.37 16.19
N TYR A 361 -9.23 -2.29 15.49
CA TYR A 361 -9.09 -0.92 16.01
C TYR A 361 -10.14 -0.62 17.09
N TYR A 362 -11.33 -1.20 16.97
CA TYR A 362 -12.44 -1.05 17.92
C TYR A 362 -12.22 -1.86 19.21
N ILE A 363 -11.72 -3.08 19.06
CA ILE A 363 -11.46 -3.98 20.18
C ILE A 363 -10.36 -3.42 21.09
N ASP A 364 -9.29 -2.86 20.53
CA ASP A 364 -8.21 -2.28 21.35
C ASP A 364 -8.66 -1.01 22.10
N ALA A 365 -9.53 -0.19 21.52
CA ALA A 365 -10.05 1.03 22.15
C ALA A 365 -11.02 0.74 23.32
N SER A 366 -11.86 -0.29 23.18
CA SER A 366 -12.94 -0.61 24.13
C SER A 366 -12.56 -1.64 25.20
N ARG A 367 -11.38 -2.26 25.13
CA ARG A 367 -11.04 -3.47 25.90
C ARG A 367 -10.97 -3.31 27.42
N ARG A 368 -10.56 -2.15 27.95
CA ARG A 368 -10.42 -1.94 29.41
C ARG A 368 -11.57 -1.16 30.04
N GLY A 369 -12.28 -0.33 29.29
CA GLY A 369 -13.36 0.54 29.81
C GLY A 369 -14.70 0.35 29.10
N GLY A 370 -14.84 -0.66 28.23
CA GLY A 370 -16.06 -0.88 27.48
C GLY A 370 -17.19 -1.38 28.38
N ARG A 371 -18.43 -1.11 27.97
CA ARG A 371 -19.66 -1.58 28.64
C ARG A 371 -19.66 -3.10 28.88
N ALA A 372 -19.03 -3.86 27.97
CA ALA A 372 -18.87 -5.32 28.11
C ALA A 372 -17.98 -5.72 29.32
N ALA A 373 -17.05 -4.86 29.74
CA ALA A 373 -16.22 -5.07 30.93
C ALA A 373 -16.89 -4.53 32.22
N GLN A 374 -18.00 -3.79 32.10
CA GLN A 374 -18.77 -3.17 33.18
C GLN A 374 -20.18 -3.77 33.26
N LEU A 375 -20.32 -5.05 32.92
CA LEU A 375 -21.61 -5.75 32.92
C LEU A 375 -22.13 -6.05 34.33
N LEU A 376 -21.25 -6.00 35.33
CA LEU A 376 -21.60 -6.17 36.73
C LEU A 376 -21.68 -4.79 37.39
N PRO A 377 -22.71 -4.55 38.23
CA PRO A 377 -22.94 -3.27 38.89
C PRO A 377 -21.81 -2.87 39.85
#